data_AF-A0A2G1XJF9-F1
#
_entry.id   AF-A0A2G1XJF9-F1
#
_cell.length_a   1.000
_cell.length_b   1.000
_cell.length_c   1.000
_cell.angle_alpha   90.00
_cell.angle_beta   90.00
_cell.angle_gamma   90.00
#
_symmetry.space_group_name_H-M   'P 1'
#
loop_
_entity.id
_entity.type
_entity.pdbx_description
1 polymer ?
#
loop_
_entity_poly.entity_id
_entity_poly.type
_entity_poly.pdbx_seq_one_letter_code
_entity_poly.pdbx_strand_id
1 'polypeptide(L)'
;MHTATAQSPKPFETVYESYAFACMRCAHAWEQSYEIRHHVDAEGQPFVTYYADDKRVPSPLTRPTCENCGEHVVRIMRPGQVSVVADALHLPKPSVFPQATTGPLQNGGSHEPHPRHHWHLSDLLKPFHRK
;
A
#
# COMPACT_ATOMS: atom_id res chain seq x y z
N MET A 1 -46.67 -30.98 7.51
CA MET A 1 -45.77 -30.04 8.21
C MET A 1 -44.38 -30.27 7.63
N HIS A 2 -43.93 -29.42 6.71
CA HIS A 2 -42.62 -29.60 6.08
C HIS A 2 -41.54 -29.02 6.99
N THR A 3 -40.70 -29.89 7.54
CA THR A 3 -39.46 -29.56 8.23
C THR A 3 -38.49 -28.94 7.22
N ALA A 4 -38.12 -27.67 7.42
CA ALA A 4 -37.08 -27.03 6.65
C ALA A 4 -35.71 -27.53 7.13
N THR A 5 -35.05 -28.32 6.29
CA THR A 5 -33.65 -28.72 6.51
C THR A 5 -32.77 -27.48 6.38
N ALA A 6 -32.14 -27.04 7.48
CA ALA A 6 -31.11 -26.01 7.45
C ALA A 6 -29.95 -26.50 6.58
N GLN A 7 -29.76 -25.87 5.41
CA GLN A 7 -28.63 -26.16 4.52
C GLN A 7 -27.35 -25.67 5.20
N SER A 8 -26.44 -26.58 5.50
CA SER A 8 -25.07 -26.24 5.88
C SER A 8 -24.44 -25.42 4.76
N PRO A 9 -23.87 -24.22 5.03
CA PRO A 9 -23.29 -23.40 3.98
C PRO A 9 -22.15 -24.15 3.30
N LYS A 10 -22.11 -24.09 1.96
CA LYS A 10 -20.97 -24.57 1.15
C LYS A 10 -19.67 -23.98 1.71
N PRO A 11 -18.57 -24.74 1.75
CA PRO A 11 -17.28 -24.18 2.13
C PRO A 11 -16.90 -23.12 1.08
N PHE A 12 -17.05 -21.85 1.45
CA PHE A 12 -16.35 -20.76 0.79
C PHE A 12 -14.86 -21.02 0.98
N GLU A 13 -14.08 -20.77 -0.07
CA GLU A 13 -12.62 -20.80 0.09
C GLU A 13 -12.25 -19.61 0.98
N THR A 14 -11.70 -19.92 2.15
CA THR A 14 -11.18 -18.92 3.08
C THR A 14 -9.67 -18.88 2.97
N VAL A 15 -9.13 -17.68 2.77
CA VAL A 15 -7.69 -17.39 2.79
C VAL A 15 -7.41 -16.42 3.93
N TYR A 16 -6.30 -16.64 4.64
CA TYR A 16 -5.80 -15.71 5.66
C TYR A 16 -4.61 -14.95 5.09
N GLU A 17 -4.69 -13.62 5.07
CA GLU A 17 -3.65 -12.77 4.51
C GLU A 17 -3.38 -11.60 5.46
N SER A 18 -2.11 -11.26 5.63
CA SER A 18 -1.69 -10.11 6.43
C SER A 18 -1.21 -8.99 5.51
N TYR A 19 -1.59 -7.76 5.84
CA TYR A 19 -1.16 -6.57 5.12
C TYR A 19 -0.59 -5.55 6.09
N ALA A 20 0.46 -4.85 5.65
CA ALA A 20 0.99 -3.69 6.35
C ALA A 20 0.51 -2.40 5.68
N PHE A 21 0.22 -1.39 6.49
CA PHE A 21 -0.33 -0.11 6.07
C PHE A 21 0.48 1.05 6.64
N ALA A 22 0.48 2.18 5.94
CA ALA A 22 1.04 3.42 6.42
C ALA A 22 0.20 4.62 5.97
N CYS A 23 -0.25 5.42 6.93
CA CYS A 23 -0.99 6.65 6.67
C CYS A 23 -0.02 7.76 6.26
N MET A 24 -0.22 8.31 5.07
CA MET A 24 0.59 9.42 4.55
C MET A 24 0.21 10.77 5.18
N ARG A 25 -0.87 10.82 5.96
CA ARG A 25 -1.35 12.04 6.66
C ARG A 25 -0.81 12.18 8.08
N CYS A 26 -0.85 11.10 8.86
CA CYS A 26 -0.46 11.13 10.28
C CYS A 26 0.76 10.26 10.63
N ALA A 27 1.41 9.65 9.63
CA ALA A 27 2.56 8.76 9.79
C ALA A 27 2.32 7.48 10.61
N HIS A 28 1.08 7.20 11.00
CA HIS A 28 0.74 5.95 11.68
C HIS A 28 0.88 4.76 10.72
N ALA A 29 1.59 3.73 11.16
CA ALA A 29 1.77 2.48 10.43
C ALA A 29 1.31 1.31 11.30
N TRP A 30 0.63 0.34 10.68
CA TRP A 30 0.07 -0.81 11.37
C TRP A 30 0.05 -2.03 10.45
N GLU A 31 -0.09 -3.21 11.06
CA GLU A 31 -0.26 -4.48 10.35
C GLU A 31 -1.53 -5.15 10.85
N GLN A 32 -2.28 -5.74 9.93
CA GLN A 32 -3.52 -6.42 10.25
C GLN A 32 -3.65 -7.69 9.43
N SER A 33 -4.06 -8.76 10.10
CA SER A 33 -4.46 -10.02 9.47
C SER A 33 -5.95 -10.01 9.14
N TYR A 34 -6.28 -10.52 7.96
CA TYR A 34 -7.64 -10.60 7.45
C TYR A 34 -8.00 -12.04 7.09
N GLU A 35 -9.24 -12.40 7.41
CA GLU A 35 -9.90 -13.55 6.81
C GLU A 35 -10.63 -13.09 5.54
N ILE A 36 -10.24 -13.64 4.39
CA ILE A 36 -10.81 -13.35 3.08
C ILE A 36 -11.64 -14.55 2.66
N ARG A 37 -12.96 -14.36 2.56
CA ARG A 37 -13.89 -15.41 2.11
C ARG A 37 -14.29 -15.17 0.67
N HIS A 38 -14.04 -16.16 -0.19
CA HIS A 38 -14.47 -16.19 -1.58
C HIS A 38 -15.87 -16.80 -1.70
N HIS A 39 -16.76 -16.11 -2.39
CA HIS A 39 -18.16 -16.48 -2.57
C HIS A 39 -18.54 -16.43 -4.05
N VAL A 40 -19.68 -17.04 -4.34
CA VAL A 40 -20.38 -16.94 -5.61
C VAL A 40 -21.83 -16.58 -5.29
N ASP A 41 -22.38 -15.55 -5.94
CA ASP A 41 -23.76 -15.13 -5.74
C ASP A 41 -24.78 -16.05 -6.45
N ALA A 42 -26.06 -15.71 -6.38
CA ALA A 42 -27.13 -16.51 -6.97
C ALA A 42 -27.08 -16.53 -8.50
N GLU A 43 -26.46 -15.51 -9.10
CA GLU A 43 -26.26 -15.33 -10.52
C GLU A 43 -24.97 -16.00 -11.02
N GLY A 44 -24.20 -16.63 -10.13
CA GLY A 44 -22.94 -17.31 -10.46
C GLY A 44 -21.73 -16.37 -10.52
N GLN A 45 -21.85 -15.13 -10.06
CA GLN A 45 -20.77 -14.14 -10.11
C GLN A 45 -19.92 -14.21 -8.83
N PRO A 46 -18.58 -14.27 -8.96
CA PRO A 46 -17.70 -14.37 -7.81
C PRO A 46 -17.59 -13.03 -7.08
N PHE A 47 -17.58 -13.07 -5.75
CA PHE A 47 -17.30 -11.90 -4.91
C PHE A 47 -16.52 -12.29 -3.66
N VAL A 48 -15.89 -11.31 -3.03
CA VAL A 48 -15.05 -11.51 -1.85
C VAL A 48 -15.54 -10.69 -0.66
N THR A 49 -15.38 -11.23 0.54
CA THR A 49 -15.68 -10.52 1.79
C THR A 49 -14.47 -10.58 2.72
N TYR A 50 -14.19 -9.48 3.39
CA TYR A 50 -13.05 -9.33 4.27
C TYR A 50 -13.53 -9.24 5.73
N TYR A 51 -12.80 -9.92 6.61
CA TYR A 51 -13.01 -9.85 8.06
C TYR A 51 -11.69 -9.55 8.76
N ALA A 52 -11.77 -8.74 9.81
CA ALA A 52 -10.67 -8.50 10.77
C ALA A 52 -11.26 -8.65 12.17
N ASP A 53 -10.57 -9.39 13.05
CA ASP A 53 -11.03 -9.71 14.41
C ASP A 53 -12.51 -10.19 14.43
N ASP A 54 -12.82 -11.15 13.56
CA ASP A 54 -14.16 -11.72 13.35
C ASP A 54 -15.26 -10.72 12.90
N LYS A 55 -14.90 -9.46 12.60
CA LYS A 55 -15.83 -8.42 12.14
C LYS A 55 -15.71 -8.21 10.65
N ARG A 56 -16.85 -8.11 9.97
CA ARG A 56 -16.89 -7.78 8.54
C ARG A 56 -16.43 -6.34 8.32
N VAL A 57 -15.44 -6.16 7.45
CA VAL A 57 -14.83 -4.86 7.13
C VAL A 57 -14.92 -4.55 5.63
N PRO A 58 -14.76 -3.27 5.23
CA PRO A 58 -14.53 -2.94 3.83
C PRO A 58 -13.27 -3.61 3.29
N SER A 59 -13.14 -3.71 1.97
CA SER A 59 -11.90 -4.22 1.38
C SER A 59 -10.71 -3.34 1.78
N PRO A 60 -9.69 -3.89 2.46
CA PRO A 60 -8.50 -3.14 2.83
C PRO A 60 -7.67 -2.72 1.61
N LEU A 61 -7.90 -3.36 0.45
CA LEU A 61 -7.19 -3.09 -0.80
C LEU A 61 -7.79 -1.92 -1.57
N THR A 62 -9.11 -1.76 -1.56
CA THR A 62 -9.79 -0.70 -2.33
C THR A 62 -10.22 0.48 -1.47
N ARG A 63 -10.41 0.29 -0.16
CA ARG A 63 -10.86 1.34 0.75
C ARG A 63 -10.13 1.31 2.08
N PRO A 64 -8.79 1.44 2.08
CA PRO A 64 -8.04 1.55 3.32
C PRO A 64 -8.41 2.84 4.05
N THR A 65 -8.60 2.76 5.37
CA THR A 65 -8.89 3.90 6.24
C THR A 65 -7.92 3.85 7.41
N CYS A 66 -7.22 4.95 7.69
CA CYS A 66 -6.36 5.01 8.85
C CYS A 66 -7.18 4.99 10.14
N GLU A 67 -6.94 4.02 11.01
CA GLU A 67 -7.64 3.92 12.30
C GLU A 67 -7.31 5.05 13.29
N ASN A 68 -6.17 5.72 13.10
CA ASN A 68 -5.74 6.81 13.97
C ASN A 68 -6.38 8.17 13.59
N CYS A 69 -6.51 8.48 12.30
CA CYS A 69 -7.00 9.80 11.85
C CYS A 69 -8.18 9.78 10.86
N GLY A 70 -8.63 8.62 10.43
CA GLY A 70 -9.77 8.46 9.51
C GLY A 70 -9.49 8.79 8.04
N GLU A 71 -8.28 9.19 7.69
CA GLU A 71 -7.91 9.54 6.31
C GLU A 71 -7.71 8.30 5.42
N HIS A 72 -7.99 8.42 4.13
CA HIS A 72 -7.92 7.31 3.16
C HIS A 72 -6.62 7.30 2.34
N VAL A 73 -5.75 8.30 2.53
CA VAL A 73 -4.42 8.37 1.88
C VAL A 73 -3.45 7.42 2.60
N VAL A 74 -3.64 6.13 2.36
CA VAL A 74 -2.93 5.03 3.00
C VAL A 74 -2.15 4.24 1.94
N ARG A 75 -0.88 3.96 2.23
CA ARG A 75 -0.04 3.06 1.42
C ARG A 75 -0.15 1.63 1.96
N ILE A 76 -0.39 0.67 1.07
CA ILE A 76 -0.41 -0.77 1.39
C ILE A 76 0.94 -1.36 1.02
N MET A 77 1.45 -2.24 1.87
CA MET A 77 2.78 -2.84 1.80
C MET A 77 2.70 -4.33 2.14
N ARG A 78 3.81 -5.05 1.89
CA ARG A 78 3.93 -6.44 2.35
C ARG A 78 3.96 -6.49 3.88
N PRO A 79 3.42 -7.55 4.50
CA PRO A 79 3.54 -7.76 5.94
C PRO A 79 5.02 -7.81 6.36
N GLY A 80 5.30 -7.43 7.60
CA GLY A 80 6.64 -7.28 8.16
C GLY A 80 7.36 -5.97 7.79
N GLN A 81 6.68 -5.00 7.17
CA GLN A 81 7.29 -3.73 6.76
C GLN A 81 6.93 -2.53 7.66
N VAL A 82 6.13 -2.72 8.71
CA VAL A 82 5.65 -1.62 9.56
C VAL A 82 6.79 -0.86 10.23
N SER A 83 7.76 -1.56 10.82
CA SER A 83 8.88 -0.93 11.55
C SER A 83 9.74 -0.05 10.63
N VAL A 84 10.13 -0.57 9.48
CA VAL A 84 10.91 0.15 8.46
C VAL A 84 10.22 1.45 8.03
N VAL A 85 8.90 1.40 7.89
CA VAL A 85 8.12 2.53 7.39
C VAL A 85 7.79 3.54 8.48
N ALA A 86 7.49 3.07 9.69
CA ALA A 86 7.38 3.93 10.86
C ALA A 86 8.68 4.74 11.01
N ASP A 87 9.84 4.11 10.99
CA ASP A 87 11.12 4.82 11.06
C ASP A 87 11.29 5.81 9.89
N ALA A 88 11.03 5.39 8.65
CA ALA A 88 11.18 6.26 7.48
C ALA A 88 10.23 7.47 7.47
N LEU A 89 9.03 7.36 8.05
CA LEU A 89 8.07 8.45 8.16
C LEU A 89 8.37 9.40 9.33
N HIS A 90 9.02 8.90 10.39
CA HIS A 90 9.47 9.72 11.52
C HIS A 90 10.84 10.36 11.30
N LEU A 91 11.66 9.86 10.35
CA LEU A 91 12.94 10.47 10.05
C LEU A 91 12.75 11.85 9.38
N PRO A 92 13.40 12.92 9.89
CA PRO A 92 13.54 14.14 9.10
C PRO A 92 14.28 13.80 7.81
N LYS A 93 13.72 14.22 6.66
CA LYS A 93 14.36 14.05 5.34
C LYS A 93 15.85 14.44 5.45
N PRO A 94 16.81 13.57 5.09
CA PRO A 94 18.15 14.04 4.87
C PRO A 94 18.06 15.05 3.73
N SER A 95 18.37 16.31 4.01
CA SER A 95 18.62 17.27 2.96
C SER A 95 19.89 16.80 2.25
N VAL A 96 19.73 16.00 1.20
CA VAL A 96 20.81 15.79 0.25
C VAL A 96 20.95 17.09 -0.50
N PHE A 97 21.65 18.06 0.10
CA PHE A 97 22.33 19.07 -0.66
C PHE A 97 23.53 18.35 -1.29
N PRO A 98 23.63 18.24 -2.61
CA PRO A 98 24.91 17.94 -3.20
C PRO A 98 25.82 19.11 -2.82
N GLN A 99 26.72 18.90 -1.85
CA GLN A 99 27.89 19.76 -1.73
C GLN A 99 28.63 19.61 -3.05
N ALA A 100 28.43 20.59 -3.94
CA ALA A 100 29.30 20.82 -5.07
C ALA A 100 30.67 21.19 -4.49
N THR A 101 31.49 20.17 -4.26
CA THR A 101 32.89 20.34 -3.90
C THR A 101 33.55 21.02 -5.09
N THR A 102 33.77 22.33 -4.95
CA THR A 102 34.42 23.16 -5.96
C THR A 102 35.90 22.77 -5.97
N GLY A 103 36.32 22.09 -7.04
CA GLY A 103 37.74 21.85 -7.33
C GLY A 103 38.00 22.18 -8.80
N PRO A 104 38.95 23.07 -9.13
CA PRO A 104 39.28 23.36 -10.53
C PRO A 104 40.37 22.39 -11.03
N LEU A 105 40.17 21.79 -12.21
CA LEU A 105 40.99 21.98 -13.43
C LEU A 105 40.79 20.82 -14.45
N GLN A 106 40.25 21.17 -15.62
CA GLN A 106 40.62 20.76 -17.00
C GLN A 106 41.08 19.32 -17.31
N ASN A 107 40.34 18.58 -18.16
CA ASN A 107 40.77 18.34 -19.55
C ASN A 107 39.80 17.44 -20.36
N GLY A 108 39.52 17.89 -21.59
CA GLY A 108 39.39 17.12 -22.84
C GLY A 108 38.61 15.81 -22.88
N GLY A 109 37.50 15.79 -23.63
CA GLY A 109 36.91 14.55 -24.12
C GLY A 109 35.50 14.75 -24.67
N SER A 110 35.37 15.11 -25.94
CA SER A 110 34.12 15.07 -26.69
C SER A 110 33.55 13.66 -26.68
N HIS A 111 32.47 13.45 -25.91
CA HIS A 111 31.61 12.29 -26.09
C HIS A 111 30.15 12.73 -26.08
N GLU A 112 29.51 12.40 -27.20
CA GLU A 112 28.08 12.49 -27.47
C GLU A 112 27.20 12.21 -26.24
N PRO A 113 26.18 13.04 -25.96
CA PRO A 113 25.23 12.73 -24.92
C PRO A 113 24.25 11.66 -25.43
N HIS A 114 24.62 10.38 -25.29
CA HIS A 114 23.63 9.30 -25.30
C HIS A 114 22.56 9.65 -24.24
N PRO A 115 21.26 9.66 -24.58
CA PRO A 115 20.21 9.90 -23.61
C PRO A 115 20.20 8.72 -22.64
N ARG A 116 20.92 8.85 -21.54
CA ARG A 116 20.67 8.06 -20.36
C ARG A 116 19.26 8.46 -19.94
N HIS A 117 18.27 7.60 -20.15
CA HIS A 117 16.97 7.77 -19.51
C HIS A 117 17.15 7.49 -18.02
N HIS A 118 17.73 8.47 -17.32
CA HIS A 118 17.81 8.48 -15.88
C HIS A 118 16.38 8.63 -15.38
N TRP A 119 15.77 7.50 -15.03
CA TRP A 119 14.52 7.48 -14.30
C TRP A 119 14.72 8.21 -12.98
N HIS A 120 14.33 9.48 -12.96
CA HIS A 120 14.39 10.28 -11.77
C HIS A 120 13.20 9.89 -10.89
N LEU A 121 13.46 9.49 -9.65
CA LEU A 121 12.43 9.09 -8.68
C LEU A 121 11.34 10.18 -8.48
N SER A 122 11.68 11.44 -8.81
CA SER A 122 10.75 12.57 -8.75
C SER A 122 9.72 12.61 -9.88
N ASP A 123 9.85 11.81 -10.95
CA ASP A 123 8.82 11.70 -11.99
C ASP A 123 7.69 10.73 -11.62
N LEU A 124 7.92 9.82 -10.66
CA LEU A 124 6.90 8.92 -10.11
C LEU A 124 6.03 9.57 -9.01
N LEU A 125 6.43 10.76 -8.53
CA LEU A 125 5.72 11.50 -7.46
C LEU A 125 4.87 12.68 -7.98
N LYS A 126 4.76 12.85 -9.29
CA LYS A 126 4.01 13.96 -9.92
C LYS A 126 2.50 13.75 -10.21
N PRO A 127 1.73 12.75 -9.69
CA PRO A 127 0.31 12.73 -10.03
C PRO A 127 -0.54 13.86 -9.42
N PHE A 128 -0.03 14.66 -8.47
CA PHE A 128 -0.85 15.66 -7.79
C PHE A 128 -0.17 17.03 -7.63
N HIS A 129 0.11 17.69 -8.74
CA HIS A 129 0.12 19.16 -8.78
C HIS A 129 -0.95 19.65 -9.75
N ARG A 130 -2.15 19.90 -9.23
CA ARG A 130 -3.18 20.75 -9.84
C ARG A 130 -3.48 21.92 -8.90
N LYS A 131 -2.74 23.01 -9.07
CA LYS A 131 -3.24 24.38 -9.26
C LYS A 131 -2.08 25.34 -9.43
#